data_AF-A0A396HFP8-F1
#
_entry.id   AF-A0A396HFP8-F1
#
_cell.length_a   1.000
_cell.length_b   1.000
_cell.length_c   1.000
_cell.angle_alpha   90.00
_cell.angle_beta   90.00
_cell.angle_gamma   90.00
#
_symmetry.space_group_name_H-M   'P 1'
#
loop_
_entity.id
_entity.type
_entity.pdbx_description
1 polymer ?
#
loop_
_entity_poly.entity_id
_entity_poly.type
_entity_poly.pdbx_seq_one_letter_code
_entity_poly.pdbx_strand_id
1 'polypeptide(L)'
;MSFLRKHLNNISHSPLSTLRRFSNLTPPPTSATSYDTLAANFATSGDFTSLHSILNKRIQHGFFNTKHTFNFITNSNFTPSLLQNLITTLSRLNPGFTRRNAFDSLITRLCKLRLIEDALTVVQSMSRVDDMDNELKACTFHPILSFLTRVKSLDQAKRVVEVMSELGRRLRF
;
A
#
# COMPACT_ATOMS: atom_id res chain seq x y z
N MET A 1 -34.29 -43.44 43.07
CA MET A 1 -34.24 -42.65 44.32
C MET A 1 -33.30 -41.47 44.10
N SER A 2 -33.84 -40.25 44.11
CA SER A 2 -33.13 -38.96 44.08
C SER A 2 -32.12 -38.85 45.22
N PHE A 3 -31.10 -38.00 45.16
CA PHE A 3 -31.18 -36.60 45.63
C PHE A 3 -30.23 -35.64 44.89
N LEU A 4 -30.75 -34.43 44.66
CA LEU A 4 -30.08 -33.24 44.13
C LEU A 4 -29.04 -32.65 45.12
N ARG A 5 -27.99 -31.98 44.60
CA ARG A 5 -27.77 -30.54 44.89
C ARG A 5 -26.89 -29.84 43.83
N LYS A 6 -27.34 -28.63 43.49
CA LYS A 6 -26.84 -27.63 42.55
C LYS A 6 -25.47 -27.04 42.97
N HIS A 7 -24.64 -26.68 41.98
CA HIS A 7 -24.20 -25.29 41.90
C HIS A 7 -23.89 -24.88 40.45
N LEU A 8 -24.60 -23.85 40.01
CA LEU A 8 -24.48 -23.14 38.75
C LEU A 8 -23.43 -22.01 38.90
N ASN A 9 -22.85 -21.65 37.75
CA ASN A 9 -22.34 -20.35 37.35
C ASN A 9 -21.00 -19.86 37.95
N ASN A 10 -19.96 -19.88 37.12
CA ASN A 10 -19.19 -18.66 36.82
C ASN A 10 -18.32 -18.82 35.56
N ILE A 11 -18.95 -18.81 34.38
CA ILE A 11 -18.21 -18.54 33.14
C ILE A 11 -18.17 -17.02 33.00
N SER A 12 -17.03 -16.45 33.39
CA SER A 12 -16.68 -15.05 33.14
C SER A 12 -16.64 -14.82 31.64
N HIS A 13 -17.73 -14.28 31.08
CA HIS A 13 -17.75 -13.77 29.72
C HIS A 13 -16.97 -12.45 29.69
N SER A 14 -15.74 -12.53 29.17
CA SER A 14 -14.91 -11.36 28.85
C SER A 14 -15.67 -10.38 27.92
N PRO A 15 -15.74 -9.07 28.21
CA PRO A 15 -16.49 -8.09 27.41
C PRO A 15 -15.73 -7.57 26.19
N LEU A 16 -14.71 -8.29 25.71
CA LEU A 16 -13.82 -7.82 24.64
C LEU A 16 -14.37 -8.04 23.22
N SER A 17 -15.46 -8.79 23.04
CA SER A 17 -16.10 -8.98 21.73
C SER A 17 -17.03 -7.83 21.34
N THR A 18 -17.51 -7.02 22.30
CA THR A 18 -18.46 -5.93 22.08
C THR A 18 -17.80 -4.64 21.59
N LEU A 19 -16.50 -4.46 21.82
CA LEU A 19 -15.75 -3.27 21.37
C LEU A 19 -15.44 -3.25 19.87
N ARG A 20 -15.54 -4.38 19.17
CA ARG A 20 -15.32 -4.43 17.71
C ARG A 20 -16.54 -3.98 16.90
N ARG A 21 -17.70 -3.78 17.55
CA ARG A 21 -18.98 -3.51 16.87
C ARG A 21 -19.30 -2.03 16.68
N PHE A 22 -18.59 -1.11 17.34
CA PHE A 22 -18.95 0.32 17.35
C PHE A 22 -18.11 1.23 16.43
N SER A 23 -17.14 0.70 15.67
CA SER A 23 -16.35 1.48 14.71
C SER A 23 -16.91 1.53 13.28
N ASN A 24 -18.09 0.93 13.04
CA ASN A 24 -18.72 0.82 11.71
C ASN A 24 -20.03 1.62 11.58
N LEU A 25 -20.13 2.82 12.19
CA LEU A 25 -21.32 3.67 12.00
C LEU A 25 -21.41 4.29 10.60
N THR A 26 -20.38 4.14 9.77
CA THR A 26 -20.42 4.48 8.35
C THR A 26 -20.53 3.20 7.52
N PRO A 27 -21.44 3.14 6.52
CA PRO A 27 -21.48 2.02 5.60
C PRO A 27 -20.12 1.89 4.90
N PRO A 28 -19.67 0.66 4.61
CA PRO A 28 -18.43 0.45 3.90
C PRO A 28 -18.47 1.16 2.54
N PRO A 29 -17.34 1.72 2.06
CA PRO A 29 -17.30 2.34 0.74
C PRO A 29 -17.73 1.34 -0.34
N THR A 30 -18.61 1.78 -1.25
CA THR A 30 -19.25 0.91 -2.25
C THR A 30 -18.65 1.03 -3.65
N SER A 31 -17.64 1.89 -3.84
CA SER A 31 -17.00 2.11 -5.14
C SER A 31 -15.51 2.44 -5.00
N ALA A 32 -14.74 2.17 -6.07
CA ALA A 32 -13.33 2.54 -6.13
C ALA A 32 -13.12 4.05 -5.92
N THR A 33 -14.01 4.88 -6.46
CA THR A 33 -13.95 6.34 -6.27
C THR A 33 -14.15 6.75 -4.82
N SER A 34 -15.07 6.11 -4.10
CA SER A 34 -15.28 6.38 -2.67
C SER A 34 -14.02 6.03 -1.85
N TYR A 35 -13.37 4.91 -2.19
CA TYR A 35 -12.07 4.53 -1.62
C TYR A 35 -10.97 5.56 -1.92
N ASP A 36 -10.87 6.01 -3.19
CA ASP A 36 -9.85 6.98 -3.59
C ASP A 36 -10.05 8.34 -2.90
N THR A 37 -11.30 8.78 -2.70
CA THR A 37 -11.62 9.99 -1.91
C THR A 37 -11.21 9.86 -0.45
N LEU A 38 -11.51 8.73 0.20
CA LEU A 38 -11.10 8.50 1.59
C LEU A 38 -9.57 8.44 1.72
N ALA A 39 -8.90 7.75 0.80
CA ALA A 39 -7.43 7.70 0.77
C ALA A 39 -6.83 9.11 0.62
N ALA A 40 -7.38 9.94 -0.26
CA ALA A 40 -6.97 11.33 -0.42
C ALA A 40 -7.15 12.16 0.86
N ASN A 41 -8.30 12.02 1.52
CA ASN A 41 -8.61 12.74 2.76
C ASN A 41 -7.63 12.35 3.88
N PHE A 42 -7.43 11.04 4.11
CA PHE A 42 -6.51 10.56 5.14
C PHE A 42 -5.06 10.94 4.86
N ALA A 43 -4.61 10.86 3.61
CA ALA A 43 -3.26 11.28 3.25
C ALA A 43 -3.05 12.79 3.46
N THR A 44 -4.05 13.61 3.09
CA THR A 44 -3.97 15.07 3.22
C THR A 44 -4.03 15.51 4.68
N SER A 45 -4.79 14.81 5.53
CA SER A 45 -4.84 15.06 6.97
C SER A 45 -3.67 14.46 7.75
N GLY A 46 -2.76 13.73 7.08
CA GLY A 46 -1.65 13.02 7.72
C GLY A 46 -2.04 11.78 8.52
N ASP A 47 -3.27 11.28 8.38
CA ASP A 47 -3.74 10.06 9.04
C ASP A 47 -3.35 8.80 8.24
N PHE A 48 -2.06 8.47 8.29
CA PHE A 48 -1.50 7.31 7.60
C PHE A 48 -1.97 5.97 8.19
N THR A 49 -2.48 5.96 9.43
CA THR A 49 -3.08 4.76 10.04
C THR A 49 -4.40 4.43 9.38
N SER A 50 -5.27 5.42 9.19
CA SER A 50 -6.53 5.24 8.47
C SER A 50 -6.29 4.97 6.98
N LEU A 51 -5.25 5.59 6.38
CA LEU A 51 -4.83 5.26 5.01
C LEU A 51 -4.43 3.79 4.86
N HIS A 52 -3.64 3.23 5.79
CA HIS A 52 -3.30 1.81 5.82
C HIS A 52 -4.55 0.92 5.88
N SER A 53 -5.47 1.25 6.78
CA SER A 53 -6.72 0.51 6.97
C SER A 53 -7.58 0.51 5.70
N ILE A 54 -7.76 1.68 5.07
CA ILE A 54 -8.62 1.82 3.91
C ILE A 54 -8.04 1.15 2.66
N LEU A 55 -6.70 1.15 2.50
CA LEU A 55 -6.00 0.47 1.41
C LEU A 55 -6.00 -1.06 1.55
N ASN A 56 -6.09 -1.61 2.76
CA ASN A 56 -6.34 -3.04 2.94
C ASN A 56 -7.81 -3.39 2.65
N LYS A 57 -8.75 -2.61 3.19
CA LYS A 57 -10.20 -2.84 3.02
C LYS A 57 -10.62 -2.79 1.55
N ARG A 58 -10.05 -1.88 0.73
CA ARG A 58 -10.39 -1.80 -0.70
C ARG A 58 -10.14 -3.13 -1.42
N ILE A 59 -9.00 -3.79 -1.14
CA ILE A 59 -8.65 -5.05 -1.81
C ILE A 59 -9.55 -6.18 -1.31
N GLN A 60 -9.85 -6.20 0.00
CA GLN A 60 -10.81 -7.14 0.58
C GLN A 60 -12.21 -7.01 -0.04
N HIS A 61 -12.60 -5.81 -0.44
CA HIS A 61 -13.87 -5.54 -1.12
C HIS A 61 -13.79 -5.64 -2.66
N GLY A 62 -12.66 -6.11 -3.21
CA GLY A 62 -12.50 -6.32 -4.66
C GLY A 62 -12.12 -5.07 -5.48
N PHE A 63 -11.78 -3.96 -4.83
CA PHE A 63 -11.38 -2.71 -5.50
C PHE A 63 -9.85 -2.54 -5.54
N PHE A 64 -9.24 -2.96 -6.64
CA PHE A 64 -7.79 -2.82 -6.85
C PHE A 64 -7.35 -1.37 -6.95
N ASN A 65 -6.09 -1.09 -6.59
CA ASN A 65 -5.50 0.23 -6.81
C ASN A 65 -5.38 0.49 -8.31
N THR A 66 -5.68 1.72 -8.69
CA THR A 66 -5.64 2.16 -10.08
C THR A 66 -4.80 3.42 -10.21
N LYS A 67 -4.71 3.94 -11.44
CA LYS A 67 -4.11 5.26 -11.70
C LYS A 67 -4.73 6.40 -10.89
N HIS A 68 -5.91 6.22 -10.29
CA HIS A 68 -6.62 7.25 -9.52
C HIS A 68 -6.31 7.23 -8.02
N THR A 69 -5.83 6.11 -7.49
CA THR A 69 -5.70 5.90 -6.04
C THR A 69 -4.78 6.91 -5.36
N PHE A 70 -3.65 7.21 -5.99
CA PHE A 70 -2.68 8.17 -5.47
C PHE A 70 -2.78 9.53 -6.17
N ASN A 71 -3.92 9.87 -6.81
CA ASN A 71 -4.06 11.15 -7.51
C ASN A 71 -3.99 12.37 -6.59
N PHE A 72 -4.17 12.18 -5.28
CA PHE A 72 -3.98 13.24 -4.29
C PHE A 72 -2.53 13.74 -4.24
N ILE A 73 -1.54 12.96 -4.69
CA ILE A 73 -0.14 13.43 -4.78
C ILE A 73 -0.03 14.35 -5.99
N THR A 74 0.35 15.60 -5.81
CA THR A 74 0.57 16.59 -6.87
C THR A 74 1.96 17.18 -6.75
N ASN A 75 2.46 17.82 -7.82
CA ASN A 75 3.74 18.55 -7.74
C ASN A 75 3.73 19.67 -6.69
N SER A 76 2.57 20.21 -6.33
CA SER A 76 2.44 21.27 -5.34
C SER A 76 2.45 20.79 -3.89
N ASN A 77 2.04 19.54 -3.62
CA ASN A 77 2.00 19.00 -2.26
C ASN A 77 3.02 17.89 -2.00
N PHE A 78 3.76 17.47 -3.03
CA PHE A 78 4.76 16.43 -2.89
C PHE A 78 5.93 16.91 -2.04
N THR A 79 6.29 16.11 -1.03
CA THR A 79 7.41 16.35 -0.15
C THR A 79 8.13 15.03 0.16
N PRO A 80 9.43 15.07 0.54
CA PRO A 80 10.14 13.87 0.99
C PRO A 80 9.46 13.17 2.19
N SER A 81 8.88 13.94 3.11
CA SER A 81 8.17 13.38 4.27
C SER A 81 6.88 12.67 3.85
N LEU A 82 6.12 13.20 2.89
CA LEU A 82 4.96 12.52 2.34
C LEU A 82 5.36 11.19 1.69
N LEU A 83 6.42 11.19 0.88
CA LEU A 83 6.92 9.96 0.25
C LEU A 83 7.30 8.92 1.31
N GLN A 84 8.06 9.30 2.32
CA GLN A 84 8.51 8.39 3.38
C GLN A 84 7.34 7.83 4.19
N ASN A 85 6.34 8.65 4.50
CA ASN A 85 5.12 8.22 5.18
C ASN A 85 4.33 7.22 4.33
N LEU A 86 4.21 7.47 3.02
CA LEU A 86 3.57 6.54 2.10
C LEU A 86 4.34 5.22 2.02
N ILE A 87 5.66 5.23 1.84
CA ILE A 87 6.48 4.01 1.81
C ILE A 87 6.27 3.19 3.10
N THR A 88 6.30 3.84 4.26
CA THR A 88 6.09 3.20 5.57
C THR A 88 4.66 2.65 5.72
N THR A 89 3.67 3.36 5.18
CA THR A 89 2.27 2.91 5.17
C THR A 89 2.11 1.67 4.29
N LEU A 90 2.70 1.71 3.10
CA LEU A 90 2.61 0.64 2.11
C LEU A 90 3.36 -0.62 2.53
N SER A 91 4.54 -0.49 3.15
CA SER A 91 5.31 -1.64 3.65
C SER A 91 4.55 -2.45 4.69
N ARG A 92 3.65 -1.81 5.43
CA ARG A 92 2.80 -2.45 6.45
C ARG A 92 1.50 -3.03 5.91
N LEU A 93 1.16 -2.85 4.63
CA LEU A 93 -0.04 -3.46 4.04
C LEU A 93 0.04 -4.99 4.08
N ASN A 94 -1.11 -5.65 3.96
CA ASN A 94 -1.16 -7.11 3.89
C ASN A 94 -0.21 -7.60 2.77
N PRO A 95 0.67 -8.59 3.07
CA PRO A 95 1.66 -9.08 2.11
C PRO A 95 0.99 -9.68 0.87
N GLY A 96 1.77 -9.89 -0.19
CA GLY A 96 1.25 -10.35 -1.47
C GLY A 96 0.65 -9.23 -2.33
N PHE A 97 -0.42 -9.58 -3.04
CA PHE A 97 -1.01 -8.73 -4.07
C PHE A 97 -1.36 -7.31 -3.59
N THR A 98 -1.92 -7.17 -2.38
CA THR A 98 -2.34 -5.87 -1.82
C THR A 98 -1.17 -4.89 -1.76
N ARG A 99 -0.08 -5.31 -1.10
CA ARG A 99 1.14 -4.51 -0.93
C ARG A 99 1.78 -4.17 -2.27
N ARG A 100 2.02 -5.19 -3.10
CA ARG A 100 2.62 -5.01 -4.43
C ARG A 100 1.81 -4.07 -5.32
N ASN A 101 0.50 -4.28 -5.41
CA ASN A 101 -0.38 -3.44 -6.24
C ASN A 101 -0.41 -1.97 -5.78
N ALA A 102 -0.29 -1.72 -4.47
CA ALA A 102 -0.21 -0.36 -3.95
C ALA A 102 1.12 0.33 -4.32
N PHE A 103 2.25 -0.37 -4.16
CA PHE A 103 3.55 0.16 -4.58
C PHE A 103 3.64 0.41 -6.09
N ASP A 104 3.21 -0.54 -6.92
CA ASP A 104 3.17 -0.39 -8.39
C ASP A 104 2.34 0.84 -8.80
N SER A 105 1.23 1.08 -8.08
CA SER A 105 0.36 2.24 -8.32
C SER A 105 1.00 3.57 -7.89
N LEU A 106 1.75 3.58 -6.77
CA LEU A 106 2.51 4.74 -6.32
C LEU A 106 3.64 5.10 -7.31
N ILE A 107 4.42 4.11 -7.73
CA ILE A 107 5.47 4.27 -8.76
C ILE A 107 4.88 4.88 -10.03
N THR A 108 3.76 4.33 -10.49
CA THR A 108 3.05 4.84 -11.68
C THR A 108 2.63 6.30 -11.50
N ARG A 109 2.17 6.71 -10.30
CA ARG A 109 1.81 8.10 -10.00
C ARG A 109 3.03 9.01 -10.07
N LEU A 110 4.14 8.63 -9.44
CA LEU A 110 5.38 9.41 -9.43
C LEU A 110 5.94 9.60 -10.85
N CYS A 111 5.93 8.55 -11.68
CA CYS A 111 6.32 8.67 -13.09
C CYS A 111 5.46 9.67 -13.86
N LYS A 112 4.15 9.73 -13.60
CA LYS A 112 3.25 10.72 -14.24
C LYS A 112 3.54 12.16 -13.81
N LEU A 113 4.02 12.33 -12.58
CA LEU A 113 4.49 13.61 -12.05
C LEU A 113 5.92 13.95 -12.48
N ARG A 114 6.58 13.05 -13.23
CA ARG A 114 7.99 13.15 -13.65
C ARG A 114 8.98 13.11 -12.47
N LEU A 115 8.57 12.51 -11.36
CA LEU A 115 9.36 12.31 -10.15
C LEU A 115 10.08 10.95 -10.22
N ILE A 116 11.04 10.82 -11.15
CA ILE A 116 11.65 9.54 -11.51
C ILE A 116 12.59 9.00 -10.43
N GLU A 117 13.38 9.87 -9.81
CA GLU A 117 14.28 9.48 -8.71
C GLU A 117 13.49 9.03 -7.47
N ASP A 118 12.36 9.69 -7.17
CA ASP A 118 11.44 9.27 -6.11
C ASP A 118 10.79 7.92 -6.43
N ALA A 119 10.43 7.68 -7.69
CA ALA A 119 9.91 6.39 -8.13
C ALA A 119 10.95 5.26 -7.93
N LEU A 120 12.23 5.52 -8.22
CA LEU A 120 13.33 4.58 -7.94
C LEU A 120 13.55 4.38 -6.44
N THR A 121 13.41 5.43 -5.64
CA THR A 121 13.47 5.36 -4.17
C THR A 121 12.40 4.41 -3.62
N VAL A 122 11.19 4.46 -4.18
CA VAL A 122 10.11 3.52 -3.83
C VAL A 122 10.52 2.08 -4.16
N VAL A 123 11.03 1.83 -5.37
CA VAL A 123 11.49 0.49 -5.79
C VAL A 123 12.59 -0.05 -4.88
N GLN A 124 13.59 0.76 -4.55
CA GLN A 124 14.65 0.38 -3.63
C GLN A 124 14.12 0.10 -2.23
N SER A 125 13.14 0.88 -1.77
CA SER A 125 12.48 0.65 -0.48
C SER A 125 11.71 -0.67 -0.47
N MET A 126 11.02 -1.02 -1.56
CA MET A 126 10.33 -2.32 -1.71
C MET A 126 11.28 -3.50 -1.51
N SER A 127 12.50 -3.43 -2.05
CA SER A 127 13.52 -4.50 -1.93
C SER A 127 14.08 -4.70 -0.51
N ARG A 128 13.62 -3.92 0.46
CA ARG A 128 14.01 -4.02 1.87
C ARG A 128 12.83 -4.39 2.77
N VAL A 129 11.64 -4.55 2.20
CA VAL A 129 10.45 -4.94 2.96
C VAL A 129 10.41 -6.46 2.99
N ASP A 130 10.23 -7.03 4.18
CA ASP A 130 10.08 -8.48 4.34
C ASP A 130 8.96 -9.03 3.44
N ASP A 131 9.17 -10.24 2.93
CA ASP A 131 8.29 -10.94 1.99
C ASP A 131 8.11 -10.28 0.61
N MET A 132 8.82 -9.18 0.28
CA MET A 132 8.77 -8.56 -1.06
C MET A 132 9.91 -9.01 -2.00
N ASP A 133 10.90 -9.72 -1.48
CA ASP A 133 12.10 -10.12 -2.22
C ASP A 133 11.76 -10.95 -3.47
N ASN A 134 10.86 -11.91 -3.34
CA ASN A 134 10.40 -12.71 -4.49
C ASN A 134 9.29 -12.01 -5.31
N GLU A 135 8.84 -10.83 -4.88
CA GLU A 135 7.73 -10.09 -5.51
C GLU A 135 8.19 -8.97 -6.44
N LEU A 136 9.45 -8.55 -6.37
CA LEU A 136 9.99 -7.55 -7.28
C LEU A 136 10.08 -8.12 -8.70
N LYS A 137 9.25 -7.61 -9.60
CA LYS A 137 9.14 -8.09 -10.98
C LYS A 137 9.62 -7.04 -11.96
N ALA A 138 10.02 -7.47 -13.15
CA ALA A 138 10.34 -6.56 -14.26
C ALA A 138 9.20 -5.55 -14.53
N CYS A 139 7.94 -5.94 -14.29
CA CYS A 139 6.79 -5.05 -14.47
C CYS A 139 6.78 -3.85 -13.50
N THR A 140 7.42 -3.94 -12.33
CA THR A 140 7.54 -2.82 -11.37
C THR A 140 8.39 -1.68 -11.94
N PHE A 141 9.39 -2.00 -12.78
CA PHE A 141 10.23 -1.01 -13.45
C PHE A 141 9.63 -0.47 -14.74
N HIS A 142 8.63 -1.16 -15.31
CA HIS A 142 8.06 -0.82 -16.60
C HIS A 142 7.55 0.64 -16.70
N PRO A 143 6.83 1.20 -15.71
CA PRO A 143 6.40 2.60 -15.79
C PRO A 143 7.57 3.59 -15.90
N ILE A 144 8.67 3.32 -15.19
CA ILE A 144 9.88 4.15 -15.20
C ILE A 144 10.56 4.06 -16.57
N LEU A 145 10.82 2.84 -17.05
CA LEU A 145 11.47 2.60 -18.34
C LEU A 145 10.63 3.14 -19.50
N SER A 146 9.31 2.93 -19.47
CA SER A 146 8.37 3.45 -20.47
C SER A 146 8.38 4.98 -20.52
N PHE A 147 8.44 5.65 -19.37
CA PHE A 147 8.58 7.09 -19.33
C PHE A 147 9.91 7.55 -19.93
N LEU A 148 11.03 7.01 -19.45
CA LEU A 148 12.38 7.45 -19.85
C LEU A 148 12.65 7.25 -21.34
N THR A 149 12.21 6.12 -21.89
CA THR A 149 12.31 5.83 -23.33
C THR A 149 11.47 6.81 -24.17
N ARG A 150 10.26 7.16 -23.73
CA ARG A 150 9.40 8.15 -24.42
C ARG A 150 10.00 9.55 -24.43
N VAL A 151 10.71 9.94 -23.37
CA VAL A 151 11.44 11.23 -23.31
C VAL A 151 12.86 11.15 -23.87
N LYS A 152 13.23 10.02 -24.50
CA LYS A 152 14.54 9.77 -25.11
C LYS A 152 15.73 9.91 -24.13
N SER A 153 15.50 9.71 -22.84
CA SER A 153 16.56 9.72 -21.82
C SER A 153 17.16 8.32 -21.67
N LEU A 154 17.93 7.89 -22.68
CA LEU A 154 18.47 6.53 -22.75
C LEU A 154 19.51 6.26 -21.67
N ASP A 155 20.29 7.26 -21.27
CA ASP A 155 21.28 7.11 -20.19
C ASP A 155 20.60 6.80 -18.85
N GLN A 156 19.52 7.51 -18.53
CA GLN A 156 18.73 7.22 -17.33
C GLN A 156 18.05 5.86 -17.45
N ALA A 157 17.48 5.52 -18.62
CA ALA A 157 16.87 4.21 -18.82
C ALA A 157 17.87 3.08 -18.59
N LYS A 158 19.12 3.23 -19.07
CA LYS A 158 20.21 2.29 -18.84
C LYS A 158 20.51 2.12 -17.35
N ARG A 159 20.61 3.22 -16.59
CA ARG A 159 20.79 3.18 -15.12
C ARG A 159 19.67 2.41 -14.42
N VAL A 160 18.42 2.56 -14.87
CA VAL A 160 17.29 1.80 -14.32
C VAL A 160 17.43 0.31 -14.59
N VAL A 161 17.92 -0.10 -15.78
CA VAL A 161 18.22 -1.50 -16.09
C VAL A 161 19.36 -2.04 -15.21
N GLU A 162 20.39 -1.23 -14.93
CA GLU A 162 21.48 -1.59 -14.02
C GLU A 162 20.95 -1.81 -12.59
N VAL A 163 20.11 -0.90 -12.07
CA VAL A 163 19.45 -1.06 -10.77
C VAL A 163 18.58 -2.31 -10.73
N MET A 164 17.79 -2.56 -11.79
CA MET A 164 16.97 -3.78 -11.90
C MET A 164 17.83 -5.05 -11.87
N SER A 165 19.01 -5.02 -12.51
CA SER A 165 19.93 -6.16 -12.56
C SER A 165 20.58 -6.41 -11.20
N GLU A 166 21.00 -5.34 -10.50
CA GLU A 166 21.61 -5.42 -9.18
C GLU A 166 20.62 -5.95 -8.13
N LEU A 167 19.41 -5.41 -8.11
CA LEU A 167 18.34 -5.92 -7.25
C LEU A 167 18.02 -7.37 -7.59
N GLY A 168 17.93 -7.73 -8.88
CA GLY A 168 17.71 -9.11 -9.30
C GLY A 168 18.81 -10.10 -8.87
N ARG A 169 20.07 -9.65 -8.73
CA ARG A 169 21.16 -10.47 -8.16
C ARG A 169 21.00 -10.65 -6.66
N ARG A 170 20.68 -9.57 -5.93
CA ARG A 170 20.50 -9.60 -4.47
C ARG A 170 19.39 -10.55 -4.01
N LEU A 171 18.36 -10.72 -4.82
CA LEU A 171 17.20 -11.56 -4.53
C LEU A 171 17.42 -13.07 -4.77
N ARG A 172 18.60 -13.48 -5.28
CA ARG A 172 18.90 -14.87 -5.68
C ARG A 172 19.85 -15.61 -4.73
N PHE A 173 20.18 -15.05 -3.56
CA PHE A 173 21.11 -15.65 -2.59
C PHE A 173 20.52 -15.72 -1.20
#